data_AF-A0A383AYP1-F1
#
_entry.id   AF-A0A383AYP1-F1
#
_cell.length_a   1.000
_cell.length_b   1.000
_cell.length_c   1.000
_cell.angle_alpha   90.00
_cell.angle_beta   90.00
_cell.angle_gamma   90.00
#
_symmetry.space_group_name_H-M   'P 1'
#
loop_
_entity.id
_entity.type
_entity.pdbx_description
1 polymer ?
#
loop_
_entity_poly.entity_id
_entity_poly.type
_entity_poly.pdbx_seq_one_letter_code
_entity_poly.pdbx_strand_id
1 'polypeptide(L)'
;EDFYLLNKLCKVGPVRAVGCSPIELSSRRSTRVPIGTGQAMARIAELDNPVSDFHFEHPDCFRKLHEFLQRLQQIANSGSTDLLSRDQTASLYAETSGLQPLVEKNLKEQTRPEVRLKFMTDWFDALRTRQFIHQVRDQECGTLPLEELARHFAVDESAEAAITSLRHRFADQIYH
;
A
#
# COMPACT_ATOMS: atom_id res chain seq x y z
N GLU A 1 -14.89 -4.80 -2.16
CA GLU A 1 -15.45 -4.50 -0.84
C GLU A 1 -14.33 -4.57 0.18
N ASP A 2 -14.21 -3.67 1.14
CA ASP A 2 -13.81 -2.27 0.96
C ASP A 2 -12.55 -2.07 1.81
N PHE A 3 -11.40 -1.69 1.23
CA PHE A 3 -10.23 -1.26 2.02
C PHE A 3 -10.59 -0.10 2.98
N TYR A 4 -11.63 0.67 2.62
CA TYR A 4 -12.24 1.67 3.46
C TYR A 4 -12.87 1.09 4.74
N LEU A 5 -13.38 -0.14 4.72
CA LEU A 5 -13.94 -0.78 5.90
C LEU A 5 -12.85 -1.02 6.94
N LEU A 6 -11.76 -1.69 6.58
CA LEU A 6 -10.65 -1.95 7.50
C LEU A 6 -10.03 -0.64 8.00
N ASN A 7 -9.81 0.32 7.10
CA ASN A 7 -9.30 1.65 7.49
C ASN A 7 -10.24 2.40 8.45
N LYS A 8 -11.57 2.27 8.29
CA LYS A 8 -12.55 2.83 9.24
C LYS A 8 -12.58 2.06 10.56
N LEU A 9 -12.49 0.74 10.52
CA LEU A 9 -12.49 -0.12 11.70
C LEU A 9 -11.26 0.13 12.58
N CYS A 10 -10.07 0.26 11.98
CA CYS A 10 -8.84 0.57 12.72
C CYS A 10 -8.91 1.89 13.50
N LYS A 11 -9.80 2.83 13.12
CA LYS A 11 -9.99 4.10 13.83
C LYS A 11 -10.82 3.96 15.11
N VAL A 12 -11.66 2.91 15.22
CA VAL A 12 -12.50 2.64 16.40
C VAL A 12 -11.91 1.60 17.34
N GLY A 13 -11.01 0.73 16.86
CA GLY A 13 -10.36 -0.27 17.68
C GLY A 13 -9.40 -1.16 16.89
N PRO A 14 -8.68 -2.06 17.58
CA PRO A 14 -7.73 -2.96 16.94
C PRO A 14 -8.46 -3.99 16.06
N VAL A 15 -8.00 -4.15 14.82
CA VAL A 15 -8.41 -5.25 13.92
C VAL A 15 -7.48 -6.44 14.17
N ARG A 16 -8.05 -7.62 14.42
CA ARG A 16 -7.30 -8.85 14.70
C ARG A 16 -7.46 -9.86 13.57
N ALA A 17 -6.37 -10.47 13.13
CA ALA A 17 -6.42 -11.65 12.28
C ALA A 17 -6.88 -12.86 13.11
N VAL A 18 -7.81 -13.64 12.57
CA VAL A 18 -8.29 -14.88 13.21
C VAL A 18 -7.57 -16.06 12.55
N GLY A 19 -7.04 -16.98 13.35
CA GLY A 19 -6.36 -18.19 12.89
C GLY A 19 -7.29 -19.27 12.33
N CYS A 20 -8.32 -18.88 11.59
CA CYS A 20 -9.25 -19.80 10.93
C CYS A 20 -8.97 -19.84 9.43
N SER A 21 -9.59 -20.80 8.73
CA SER A 21 -9.57 -20.82 7.28
C SER A 21 -10.04 -19.48 6.72
N PRO A 22 -9.27 -18.85 5.81
CA PRO A 22 -9.65 -17.57 5.24
C PRO A 22 -10.94 -17.73 4.43
N ILE A 23 -11.74 -16.66 4.39
CA ILE A 23 -12.89 -16.61 3.49
C ILE A 23 -12.35 -16.58 2.06
N GLU A 24 -12.76 -17.55 1.25
CA GLU A 24 -12.43 -17.58 -0.17
C GLU A 24 -13.27 -16.54 -0.92
N LEU A 25 -12.59 -15.62 -1.60
CA LEU A 25 -13.26 -14.59 -2.39
C LEU A 25 -13.65 -15.19 -3.75
N SER A 26 -14.96 -15.21 -4.01
CA SER A 26 -15.47 -15.52 -5.35
C SER A 26 -15.31 -14.30 -6.27
N SER A 27 -14.58 -14.48 -7.38
CA SER A 27 -14.47 -13.45 -8.41
C SER A 27 -15.78 -13.33 -9.18
N ARG A 28 -16.37 -12.13 -9.21
CA ARG A 28 -17.49 -11.81 -10.10
C ARG A 28 -17.19 -10.55 -10.92
N ARG A 29 -17.46 -10.60 -12.23
CA ARG A 29 -17.52 -9.41 -13.06
C ARG A 29 -18.70 -8.55 -12.60
N SER A 30 -18.50 -7.25 -12.44
CA SER A 30 -19.56 -6.35 -12.00
C SER A 30 -19.30 -4.93 -12.48
N THR A 31 -20.23 -4.41 -13.27
CA THR A 31 -20.20 -3.04 -13.79
C THR A 31 -21.01 -2.04 -12.95
N ARG A 32 -21.62 -2.50 -11.84
CA ARG A 32 -22.50 -1.70 -10.97
C ARG A 32 -21.85 -0.47 -10.32
N VAL A 33 -20.52 -0.42 -10.28
CA VAL A 33 -19.75 0.71 -9.75
C VAL A 33 -18.63 1.05 -10.73
N PRO A 34 -18.22 2.33 -10.84
CA PRO A 34 -17.20 2.76 -11.80
C PRO A 34 -15.79 2.27 -11.44
N ILE A 35 -15.56 1.90 -10.19
CA ILE A 35 -14.26 1.46 -9.66
C ILE A 35 -14.49 0.28 -8.72
N GLY A 36 -13.61 -0.72 -8.76
CA GLY A 36 -13.60 -1.83 -7.82
C GLY A 36 -13.17 -3.14 -8.45
N THR A 37 -13.12 -4.21 -7.66
CA THR A 37 -12.66 -5.54 -8.08
C THR A 37 -13.43 -6.06 -9.28
N GLY A 38 -14.76 -5.83 -9.36
CA GLY A 38 -15.56 -6.28 -10.50
C GLY A 38 -15.21 -5.61 -11.83
N GLN A 39 -14.78 -4.34 -11.80
CA GLN A 39 -14.28 -3.62 -12.97
C GLN A 39 -12.86 -4.07 -13.34
N ALA A 40 -12.01 -4.30 -12.35
CA ALA A 40 -10.67 -4.85 -12.59
C ALA A 40 -10.75 -6.24 -13.24
N MET A 41 -11.65 -7.11 -12.77
CA MET A 41 -11.88 -8.43 -13.37
C MET A 41 -12.40 -8.34 -14.81
N ALA A 42 -13.25 -7.35 -15.12
CA ALA A 42 -13.71 -7.13 -16.50
C ALA A 42 -12.54 -6.73 -17.41
N ARG A 43 -11.69 -5.78 -16.98
CA ARG A 43 -10.51 -5.35 -17.74
C ARG A 43 -9.52 -6.48 -17.97
N ILE A 44 -9.25 -7.29 -16.96
CA ILE A 44 -8.33 -8.45 -17.08
C ILE A 44 -8.88 -9.44 -18.11
N ALA A 45 -10.19 -9.67 -18.11
CA ALA A 45 -10.83 -10.60 -19.03
C ALA A 45 -10.88 -10.10 -20.49
N GLU A 46 -10.63 -8.82 -20.73
CA GLU A 46 -10.56 -8.21 -22.07
C GLU A 46 -9.14 -8.23 -22.64
N LEU A 47 -8.12 -8.65 -21.87
CA LEU A 47 -6.75 -8.79 -22.35
C LEU A 47 -6.60 -10.02 -23.24
N ASP A 48 -5.82 -9.91 -24.31
CA ASP A 48 -5.51 -11.03 -25.21
C ASP A 48 -4.67 -12.10 -24.48
N ASN A 49 -3.67 -11.67 -23.70
CA ASN A 49 -2.83 -12.55 -22.89
C ASN A 49 -2.78 -12.05 -21.44
N PRO A 50 -3.78 -12.35 -20.59
CA PRO A 50 -3.86 -11.81 -19.23
C PRO A 50 -2.64 -12.08 -18.35
N VAL A 51 -1.89 -13.16 -18.61
CA VAL A 51 -0.68 -13.52 -17.84
C VAL A 51 0.49 -12.59 -18.13
N SER A 52 0.67 -12.19 -19.40
CA SER A 52 1.76 -11.29 -19.81
C SER A 52 1.36 -9.82 -19.80
N ASP A 53 0.09 -9.54 -20.10
CA ASP A 53 -0.38 -8.19 -20.36
C ASP A 53 -0.85 -7.49 -19.08
N PHE A 54 -1.27 -8.26 -18.08
CA PHE A 54 -1.62 -7.71 -16.78
C PHE A 54 -0.36 -7.42 -15.95
N HIS A 55 -0.25 -6.18 -15.51
CA HIS A 55 0.90 -5.70 -14.74
C HIS A 55 0.51 -5.39 -13.29
N PHE A 56 1.41 -5.74 -12.39
CA PHE A 56 1.32 -5.48 -10.95
C PHE A 56 2.20 -4.28 -10.58
N GLU A 57 1.82 -3.61 -9.50
CA GLU A 57 2.70 -2.65 -8.82
C GLU A 57 4.00 -3.35 -8.41
N HIS A 58 5.16 -2.74 -8.67
CA HIS A 58 6.43 -3.33 -8.28
C HIS A 58 6.50 -3.49 -6.74
N PRO A 59 6.97 -4.64 -6.19
CA PRO A 59 7.04 -4.88 -4.74
C PRO A 59 7.72 -3.76 -3.93
N ASP A 60 8.77 -3.15 -4.49
CA ASP A 60 9.47 -1.99 -3.95
C ASP A 60 8.58 -0.79 -3.60
N CYS A 61 7.43 -0.62 -4.26
CA CYS A 61 6.44 0.39 -3.87
C CYS A 61 5.97 0.18 -2.42
N PHE A 62 5.76 -1.07 -2.02
CA PHE A 62 5.33 -1.43 -0.67
C PHE A 62 6.46 -1.34 0.35
N ARG A 63 7.72 -1.59 -0.07
CA ARG A 63 8.90 -1.36 0.77
C ARG A 63 9.04 0.14 1.08
N LYS A 64 8.95 1.00 0.07
CA LYS A 64 8.98 2.46 0.24
C LYS A 64 7.83 2.95 1.11
N LEU A 65 6.64 2.37 0.97
CA LEU A 65 5.51 2.65 1.88
C LEU A 65 5.85 2.29 3.32
N HIS A 66 6.41 1.10 3.56
CA HIS A 66 6.82 0.67 4.90
C HIS A 66 7.81 1.66 5.52
N GLU A 67 8.88 2.00 4.80
CA GLU A 67 9.88 2.94 5.31
C GLU A 67 9.29 4.35 5.52
N PHE A 68 8.36 4.80 4.66
CA PHE A 68 7.65 6.06 4.84
C PHE A 68 6.83 6.08 6.13
N LEU A 69 6.10 5.00 6.44
CA LEU A 69 5.36 4.86 7.70
C LEU A 69 6.29 4.87 8.91
N GLN A 70 7.45 4.20 8.83
CA GLN A 70 8.47 4.25 9.88
C GLN A 70 9.01 5.68 10.08
N ARG A 71 9.24 6.44 9.00
CA ARG A 71 9.64 7.85 9.09
C ARG A 71 8.59 8.69 9.80
N LEU A 72 7.29 8.51 9.51
CA LEU A 72 6.21 9.21 10.25
C LEU A 72 6.26 8.91 11.76
N GLN A 73 6.54 7.66 12.14
CA GLN A 73 6.72 7.29 13.54
C GLN A 73 7.94 7.98 14.18
N GLN A 74 9.07 8.03 13.47
CA GLN A 74 10.27 8.72 13.94
C GLN A 74 10.09 10.24 14.06
N ILE A 75 9.34 10.86 13.14
CA ILE A 75 8.96 12.28 13.19
C ILE A 75 8.10 12.55 14.42
N ALA A 76 7.10 11.71 14.68
CA ALA A 76 6.24 11.84 15.86
C ALA A 76 7.05 11.82 17.16
N ASN A 77 8.00 10.88 17.26
CA ASN A 77 8.85 10.68 18.43
C ASN A 77 9.89 11.80 18.62
N SER A 78 10.57 12.19 17.55
CA SER A 78 11.64 13.20 17.61
C SER A 78 11.10 14.63 17.70
N GLY A 79 9.89 14.87 17.18
CA GLY A 79 9.36 16.22 17.05
C GLY A 79 10.05 17.08 15.99
N SER A 80 10.79 16.47 15.06
CA SER A 80 11.47 17.15 13.96
C SER A 80 10.94 16.70 12.60
N THR A 81 10.86 17.63 11.65
CA THR A 81 10.50 17.37 10.25
C THR A 81 11.68 16.94 9.38
N ASP A 82 12.92 16.95 9.90
CA ASP A 82 14.14 16.69 9.11
C ASP A 82 14.11 15.36 8.37
N LEU A 83 13.37 14.38 8.91
CA LEU A 83 13.26 13.04 8.32
C LEU A 83 12.40 13.01 7.05
N LEU A 84 11.52 14.01 6.82
CA LEU A 84 10.81 14.14 5.55
C LEU A 84 11.77 14.59 4.44
N SER A 85 12.60 15.60 4.72
CA SER A 85 13.50 16.18 3.73
C SER A 85 14.75 15.33 3.43
N ARG A 86 15.08 14.37 4.30
CA ARG A 86 16.24 13.46 4.13
C ARG A 86 16.01 12.36 3.10
N ASP A 87 14.77 12.13 2.70
CA ASP A 87 14.40 11.07 1.77
C ASP A 87 13.64 11.68 0.59
N GLN A 88 14.12 11.42 -0.63
CA GLN A 88 13.55 12.05 -1.82
C GLN A 88 12.10 11.64 -2.06
N THR A 89 11.77 10.36 -1.85
CA THR A 89 10.42 9.83 -2.00
C THR A 89 9.47 10.50 -0.99
N ALA A 90 9.87 10.54 0.28
CA ALA A 90 9.08 11.13 1.36
C ALA A 90 8.91 12.65 1.18
N SER A 91 9.97 13.37 0.83
CA SER A 91 9.91 14.83 0.58
C SER A 91 8.95 15.14 -0.57
N LEU A 92 9.12 14.46 -1.70
CA LEU A 92 8.30 14.69 -2.88
C LEU A 92 6.83 14.40 -2.60
N TYR A 93 6.52 13.26 -1.95
CA TYR A 93 5.15 12.98 -1.53
C TYR A 93 4.62 14.01 -0.54
N ALA A 94 5.43 14.43 0.43
CA ALA A 94 4.98 15.36 1.46
C ALA A 94 4.60 16.73 0.88
N GLU A 95 5.34 17.18 -0.13
CA GLU A 95 5.09 18.40 -0.89
C GLU A 95 3.82 18.28 -1.76
N THR A 96 3.71 17.22 -2.57
CA THR A 96 2.60 17.06 -3.53
C THR A 96 1.25 16.76 -2.86
N SER A 97 1.27 16.08 -1.71
CA SER A 97 0.05 15.65 -1.00
C SER A 97 -0.47 16.67 0.03
N GLY A 98 0.33 17.70 0.34
CA GLY A 98 0.03 18.66 1.41
C GLY A 98 0.28 18.12 2.83
N LEU A 99 1.03 17.01 2.97
CA LEU A 99 1.41 16.46 4.26
C LEU A 99 2.38 17.39 5.00
N GLN A 100 3.31 18.03 4.32
CA GLN A 100 4.35 18.83 4.97
C GLN A 100 3.81 19.93 5.90
N PRO A 101 2.93 20.85 5.44
CA PRO A 101 2.36 21.86 6.33
C PRO A 101 1.52 21.26 7.47
N LEU A 102 0.93 20.07 7.25
CA LEU A 102 0.17 19.35 8.26
C LEU A 102 1.08 18.81 9.37
N VAL A 103 2.22 18.22 9.02
CA VAL A 103 3.21 17.73 9.98
C VAL A 103 3.78 18.90 10.77
N GLU A 104 4.21 19.98 10.11
CA GLU A 104 4.73 21.17 10.78
C GLU A 104 3.74 21.76 11.79
N LYS A 105 2.46 21.85 11.41
CA LYS A 105 1.40 22.30 12.33
C LYS A 105 1.21 21.32 13.49
N ASN A 106 1.15 20.03 13.20
CA ASN A 106 0.93 18.99 14.20
C ASN A 106 2.04 18.97 15.26
N LEU A 107 3.31 19.11 14.85
CA LEU A 107 4.45 19.12 15.76
C LEU A 107 4.46 20.35 16.68
N LYS A 108 3.94 21.50 16.21
CA LYS A 108 3.78 22.73 17.01
C LYS A 108 2.65 22.63 18.03
N GLU A 109 1.51 22.07 17.63
CA GLU A 109 0.29 22.04 18.45
C GLU A 109 0.25 20.87 19.43
N GLN A 110 0.93 19.78 19.13
CA GLN A 110 0.90 18.55 19.93
C GLN A 110 2.26 18.28 20.56
N THR A 111 2.27 17.96 21.85
CA THR A 111 3.51 17.65 22.60
C THR A 111 3.76 16.15 22.74
N ARG A 112 2.70 15.34 22.74
CA ARG A 112 2.75 13.90 22.96
C ARG A 112 3.00 13.14 21.65
N PRO A 113 4.08 12.33 21.53
CA PRO A 113 4.38 11.55 20.33
C PRO A 113 3.23 10.69 19.81
N GLU A 114 2.49 10.04 20.70
CA GLU A 114 1.35 9.20 20.36
C GLU A 114 0.20 9.99 19.72
N VAL A 115 -0.01 11.25 20.13
CA VAL A 115 -1.04 12.13 19.55
C VAL A 115 -0.57 12.63 18.19
N ARG A 116 0.72 12.95 18.04
CA ARG A 116 1.32 13.34 16.76
C ARG A 116 1.18 12.23 15.73
N LEU A 117 1.61 11.02 16.10
CA LEU A 117 1.53 9.85 15.25
C LEU A 117 0.10 9.58 14.83
N LYS A 118 -0.84 9.55 15.79
CA LYS A 118 -2.25 9.30 15.52
C LYS A 118 -2.80 10.27 14.46
N PHE A 119 -2.53 11.56 14.61
CA PHE A 119 -3.02 12.57 13.67
C PHE A 119 -2.44 12.37 12.26
N MET A 120 -1.13 12.11 12.14
CA MET A 120 -0.49 11.83 10.86
C MET A 120 -1.05 10.55 10.22
N THR A 121 -1.24 9.48 10.99
CA THR A 121 -1.82 8.22 10.49
C THR A 121 -3.30 8.34 10.14
N ASP A 122 -4.07 9.15 10.87
CA ASP A 122 -5.49 9.37 10.57
C ASP A 122 -5.68 10.15 9.26
N TRP A 123 -4.76 11.08 8.99
CA TRP A 123 -4.67 11.81 7.73
C TRP A 123 -4.20 10.91 6.59
N PHE A 124 -3.12 10.15 6.80
CA PHE A 124 -2.55 9.20 5.83
C PHE A 124 -3.37 7.90 5.75
N ASP A 125 -4.63 8.05 5.36
CA ASP A 125 -5.61 6.99 5.25
C ASP A 125 -5.37 6.06 4.05
N ALA A 126 -6.24 5.06 3.88
CA ALA A 126 -6.16 4.12 2.76
C ALA A 126 -6.20 4.79 1.36
N LEU A 127 -6.87 5.94 1.20
CA LEU A 127 -6.85 6.66 -0.07
C LEU A 127 -5.46 7.25 -0.33
N ARG A 128 -4.87 7.91 0.67
CA ARG A 128 -3.52 8.48 0.57
C ARG A 128 -2.44 7.43 0.47
N THR A 129 -2.62 6.29 1.14
CA THR A 129 -1.78 5.10 0.96
C THR A 129 -1.73 4.68 -0.50
N ARG A 130 -2.90 4.60 -1.17
CA ARG A 130 -2.97 4.29 -2.60
C ARG A 130 -2.32 5.38 -3.47
N GLN A 131 -2.53 6.65 -3.14
CA GLN A 131 -1.90 7.76 -3.85
C GLN A 131 -0.37 7.73 -3.72
N PHE A 132 0.14 7.39 -2.54
CA PHE A 132 1.58 7.21 -2.29
C PHE A 132 2.13 6.08 -3.16
N ILE A 133 1.51 4.89 -3.13
CA ILE A 133 1.93 3.75 -3.96
C ILE A 133 1.95 4.13 -5.44
N HIS A 134 0.91 4.79 -5.94
CA HIS A 134 0.87 5.22 -7.34
C HIS A 134 1.96 6.23 -7.68
N GLN A 135 2.24 7.20 -6.80
CA GLN A 135 3.31 8.15 -7.04
C GLN A 135 4.67 7.45 -7.14
N VAL A 136 4.95 6.54 -6.21
CA VAL A 136 6.19 5.75 -6.20
C VAL A 136 6.28 4.83 -7.43
N ARG A 137 5.18 4.19 -7.81
CA ARG A 137 5.09 3.42 -9.06
C ARG A 137 5.45 4.29 -10.25
N ASP A 138 4.77 5.43 -10.41
CA ASP A 138 4.87 6.26 -11.62
C ASP A 138 6.23 6.95 -11.74
N GLN A 139 6.94 7.18 -10.63
CA GLN A 139 8.16 7.98 -10.60
C GLN A 139 9.44 7.17 -10.35
N GLU A 140 9.35 5.98 -9.75
CA GLU A 140 10.53 5.28 -9.25
C GLU A 140 10.56 3.79 -9.61
N CYS A 141 9.48 3.05 -9.36
CA CYS A 141 9.54 1.58 -9.38
C CYS A 141 8.88 0.94 -10.61
N GLY A 142 7.92 1.60 -11.24
CA GLY A 142 7.15 1.05 -12.35
C GLY A 142 6.26 -0.13 -11.97
N THR A 143 5.89 -0.90 -13.00
CA THR A 143 5.03 -2.08 -12.90
C THR A 143 5.69 -3.26 -13.60
N LEU A 144 5.28 -4.48 -13.26
CA LEU A 144 5.84 -5.69 -13.86
C LEU A 144 4.80 -6.80 -14.04
N PRO A 145 4.93 -7.66 -15.06
CA PRO A 145 4.00 -8.75 -15.33
C PRO A 145 4.15 -9.91 -14.32
N LEU A 146 3.21 -10.85 -14.33
CA LEU A 146 3.15 -11.95 -13.35
C LEU A 146 4.46 -12.76 -13.27
N GLU A 147 5.09 -13.02 -14.42
CA GLU A 147 6.31 -13.84 -14.48
C GLU A 147 7.50 -13.16 -13.80
N GLU A 148 7.66 -11.85 -14.02
CA GLU A 148 8.69 -11.06 -13.34
C GLU A 148 8.41 -10.96 -11.85
N LEU A 149 7.13 -10.91 -11.46
CA LEU A 149 6.72 -10.90 -10.06
C LEU A 149 7.10 -12.22 -9.38
N ALA A 150 6.80 -13.36 -10.03
CA ALA A 150 7.20 -14.68 -9.57
C ALA A 150 8.72 -14.77 -9.38
N ARG A 151 9.50 -14.30 -10.36
CA ARG A 151 10.97 -14.24 -10.28
C ARG A 151 11.46 -13.35 -9.14
N HIS A 152 10.83 -12.19 -8.92
CA HIS A 152 11.19 -11.30 -7.81
C HIS A 152 11.10 -12.00 -6.44
N PHE A 153 10.09 -12.86 -6.25
CA PHE A 153 9.91 -13.63 -5.01
C PHE A 153 10.59 -15.02 -5.01
N ALA A 154 11.45 -15.30 -6.00
CA ALA A 154 12.11 -16.60 -6.18
C ALA A 154 11.11 -17.78 -6.21
N VAL A 155 10.02 -17.62 -6.98
CA VAL A 155 9.02 -18.65 -7.23
C VAL A 155 9.28 -19.26 -8.61
N ASP A 156 9.97 -20.40 -8.65
CA ASP A 156 10.30 -21.16 -9.87
C ASP A 156 9.25 -22.25 -10.17
N GLU A 157 7.99 -21.85 -10.34
CA GLU A 157 6.87 -22.75 -10.66
C GLU A 157 6.11 -22.27 -11.91
N SER A 158 5.29 -23.13 -12.52
CA SER A 158 4.41 -22.71 -13.63
C SER A 158 3.52 -21.54 -13.19
N ALA A 159 3.12 -20.65 -14.11
CA ALA A 159 2.36 -19.44 -13.79
C ALA A 159 1.11 -19.69 -12.91
N GLU A 160 0.45 -20.84 -13.05
CA GLU A 160 -0.70 -21.26 -12.23
C GLU A 160 -0.34 -21.63 -10.78
N ALA A 161 0.76 -22.38 -10.58
CA ALA A 161 1.26 -22.71 -9.25
C ALA A 161 1.90 -21.48 -8.57
N ALA A 162 2.54 -20.63 -9.38
CA ALA A 162 3.18 -19.40 -8.92
C ALA A 162 2.23 -18.44 -8.23
N ILE A 163 0.96 -18.33 -8.64
CA ILE A 163 -0.03 -17.42 -8.00
C ILE A 163 -0.29 -17.82 -6.54
N THR A 164 -0.42 -19.12 -6.26
CA THR A 164 -0.70 -19.61 -4.90
C THR A 164 0.55 -19.46 -4.02
N SER A 165 1.71 -19.80 -4.56
CA SER A 165 3.01 -19.70 -3.88
C SER A 165 3.44 -18.22 -3.65
N LEU A 166 3.12 -17.33 -4.59
CA LEU A 166 3.34 -15.88 -4.47
C LEU A 166 2.60 -15.28 -3.28
N ARG A 167 1.33 -15.70 -3.04
CA ARG A 167 0.55 -15.18 -1.92
C ARG A 167 1.23 -15.42 -0.58
N HIS A 168 1.89 -16.57 -0.42
CA HIS A 168 2.59 -16.91 0.81
C HIS A 168 3.90 -16.12 0.94
N ARG A 169 4.75 -16.13 -0.09
CA ARG A 169 6.06 -15.44 -0.03
C ARG A 169 5.95 -13.92 0.01
N PHE A 170 4.93 -13.32 -0.61
CA PHE A 170 4.69 -11.88 -0.55
C PHE A 170 4.47 -11.41 0.90
N ALA A 171 3.73 -12.19 1.70
CA ALA A 171 3.50 -11.85 3.10
C ALA A 171 4.80 -11.91 3.91
N ASP A 172 5.63 -12.93 3.68
CA ASP A 172 6.86 -13.13 4.45
C ASP A 172 7.98 -12.14 4.07
N GLN A 173 8.07 -11.70 2.81
CA GLN A 173 9.21 -10.88 2.36
C GLN A 173 8.98 -9.37 2.41
N ILE A 174 7.73 -8.90 2.45
CA ILE A 174 7.43 -7.46 2.52
C ILE A 174 7.17 -6.98 3.95
N TYR A 175 6.71 -7.86 4.83
CA TYR A 175 6.33 -7.51 6.20
C TYR A 175 7.31 -8.00 7.27
N HIS A 176 8.46 -8.59 6.87
CA HIS A 176 9.59 -8.93 7.73
C HIS A 176 10.83 -8.12 7.34
#